data_AF-A0AAV6GN85-F1
#
_entry.id   AF-A0AAV6GN85-F1
#
_cell.length_a   1.000
_cell.length_b   1.000
_cell.length_c   1.000
_cell.angle_alpha   90.00
_cell.angle_beta   90.00
_cell.angle_gamma   90.00
#
_symmetry.space_group_name_H-M   'P 1'
#
loop_
_entity.id
_entity.type
_entity.pdbx_description
1 polymer ?
#
loop_
_entity_poly.entity_id
_entity_poly.type
_entity_poly.pdbx_seq_one_letter_code
_entity_poly.pdbx_strand_id
1 'polypeptide(L)'
;MEREEARESLHRANTETAELGITLCRLTAEREEACQRKEETEQGARKEAERLNASLAALRQENDSLRQELQQAEKLPETLLEVQEKLEKAEAQARTQQDTGREEMQALKFQMSSEIMSQQSQIQSLKEELEGVKTQMKTEEKRTSGLAEKVSELEGANEEYSRLIDEKNAHITKAEREMRETEADILKLREKLDSTEQALAAVQGVREELKQQLEQFQAEAQSQRLSMDAQIQELSLTKNHLEERLIELIKDKDALWQKSDALEFEQKIRAEEQWWLVDKEATNCLDCKGQFTWYLRRHHCRLCGRIFCYYCCNNFVMTKHSSKKERCCRECYTQNSAVVERFTPAELDTHPSLPHDQPRPPYKPTPRVTVTDPAAKQDDAVYDIITEEEVNGIYDGDSLSHTTAGSLDGESEGSAPADLGAEDRRTGDTTPEEQDEAVATVQDAEINLLKSGELSESVGLSLEEVCDFGDGSRELHIKASSYSLVPISVASGNRGPTISWIFSSEPKSISFSVVFREDEHTPLEQSKVLIPLTRCNSHKETIQGQLKVRNPGIYILVFDNSFSRFISKKVLYHLTAEKPIIYDGSDCPQ
;
A
#
# COMPACT_ATOMS: atom_id res chain seq x y z
N MET A 1 -262.82 52.40 -27.43
CA MET A 1 -261.80 53.03 -28.29
C MET A 1 -260.73 53.66 -27.40
N GLU A 2 -259.52 53.82 -27.95
CA GLU A 2 -258.37 54.60 -27.44
C GLU A 2 -257.62 54.14 -26.17
N ARG A 3 -258.24 53.47 -25.18
CA ARG A 3 -257.55 53.25 -23.87
C ARG A 3 -256.82 51.92 -23.65
N GLU A 4 -256.70 51.08 -24.67
CA GLU A 4 -255.91 49.84 -24.63
C GLU A 4 -254.49 50.03 -25.21
N GLU A 5 -254.36 50.77 -26.32
CA GLU A 5 -253.09 50.96 -27.07
C GLU A 5 -251.99 51.69 -26.28
N ALA A 6 -252.38 52.56 -25.35
CA ALA A 6 -251.45 53.29 -24.48
C ALA A 6 -250.71 52.38 -23.47
N ARG A 7 -251.26 51.21 -23.12
CA ARG A 7 -250.71 50.37 -22.04
C ARG A 7 -249.66 49.37 -22.50
N GLU A 8 -249.76 48.86 -23.72
CA GLU A 8 -248.70 48.02 -24.30
C GLU A 8 -247.42 48.81 -24.59
N SER A 9 -247.58 50.02 -25.12
CA SER A 9 -246.46 50.84 -25.57
C SER A 9 -245.53 51.25 -24.42
N LEU A 10 -246.06 51.39 -23.21
CA LEU A 10 -245.25 51.64 -22.01
C LEU A 10 -244.45 50.40 -21.55
N HIS A 11 -244.96 49.18 -21.79
CA HIS A 11 -244.28 47.98 -21.30
C HIS A 11 -243.06 47.60 -22.16
N ARG A 12 -243.13 47.80 -23.48
CA ARG A 12 -242.03 47.57 -24.44
C ARG A 12 -240.78 48.39 -24.08
N ALA A 13 -240.95 49.69 -23.82
CA ALA A 13 -239.85 50.60 -23.47
C ALA A 13 -239.10 50.19 -22.17
N ASN A 14 -239.82 49.65 -21.17
CA ASN A 14 -239.19 49.18 -19.93
C ASN A 14 -238.33 47.93 -20.13
N THR A 15 -238.66 47.04 -21.08
CA THR A 15 -237.83 45.87 -21.42
C THR A 15 -236.58 46.24 -22.20
N GLU A 16 -236.68 47.09 -23.22
CA GLU A 16 -235.53 47.54 -24.03
C GLU A 16 -234.47 48.27 -23.17
N THR A 17 -234.94 49.03 -22.17
CA THR A 17 -234.06 49.71 -21.19
C THR A 17 -233.26 48.72 -20.33
N ALA A 18 -233.79 47.53 -20.04
CA ALA A 18 -233.10 46.52 -19.25
C ALA A 18 -231.99 45.81 -20.05
N GLU A 19 -232.22 45.53 -21.34
CA GLU A 19 -231.24 44.89 -22.24
C GLU A 19 -230.06 45.83 -22.54
N LEU A 20 -230.31 47.14 -22.65
CA LEU A 20 -229.27 48.16 -22.75
C LEU A 20 -228.38 48.24 -21.49
N GLY A 21 -228.94 48.03 -20.29
CA GLY A 21 -228.17 47.99 -19.05
C GLY A 21 -227.18 46.81 -19.01
N ILE A 22 -227.61 45.63 -19.44
CA ILE A 22 -226.78 44.41 -19.45
C ILE A 22 -225.64 44.51 -20.48
N THR A 23 -225.92 45.07 -21.65
CA THR A 23 -224.90 45.25 -22.70
C THR A 23 -223.84 46.28 -22.33
N LEU A 24 -224.20 47.35 -21.61
CA LEU A 24 -223.24 48.37 -21.15
C LEU A 24 -222.20 47.77 -20.19
N CYS A 25 -222.63 46.99 -19.19
CA CYS A 25 -221.75 46.37 -18.19
C CYS A 25 -220.70 45.43 -18.81
N ARG A 26 -221.08 44.66 -19.84
CA ARG A 26 -220.14 43.77 -20.57
C ARG A 26 -219.02 44.57 -21.25
N LEU A 27 -219.37 45.66 -21.95
CA LEU A 27 -218.41 46.48 -22.70
C LEU A 27 -217.41 47.20 -21.79
N THR A 28 -217.78 47.53 -20.53
CA THR A 28 -216.82 48.06 -19.55
C THR A 28 -215.77 47.02 -19.13
N ALA A 29 -216.15 45.76 -18.92
CA ALA A 29 -215.23 44.70 -18.51
C ALA A 29 -214.21 44.37 -19.63
N GLU A 30 -214.68 44.23 -20.88
CA GLU A 30 -213.83 43.96 -22.05
C GLU A 30 -212.77 45.08 -22.26
N ARG A 31 -213.11 46.33 -21.94
CA ARG A 31 -212.20 47.48 -22.05
C ARG A 31 -211.05 47.44 -21.03
N GLU A 32 -211.32 47.01 -19.80
CA GLU A 32 -210.32 47.01 -18.72
C GLU A 32 -209.31 45.87 -18.91
N GLU A 33 -209.79 44.68 -19.31
CA GLU A 33 -208.94 43.53 -19.62
C GLU A 33 -208.06 43.74 -20.88
N ALA A 34 -208.50 44.60 -21.81
CA ALA A 34 -207.71 45.02 -22.97
C ALA A 34 -206.62 46.05 -22.61
N CYS A 35 -206.82 46.86 -21.57
CA CYS A 35 -205.86 47.87 -21.14
C CYS A 35 -204.63 47.23 -20.50
N GLN A 36 -204.84 46.27 -19.59
CA GLN A 36 -203.78 45.65 -18.80
C GLN A 36 -202.78 44.85 -19.67
N ARG A 37 -203.27 44.16 -20.71
CA ARG A 37 -202.43 43.42 -21.68
C ARG A 37 -201.50 44.32 -22.53
N LYS A 38 -201.74 45.64 -22.58
CA LYS A 38 -200.92 46.59 -23.33
C LYS A 38 -199.66 47.01 -22.56
N GLU A 39 -199.74 47.19 -21.25
CA GLU A 39 -198.58 47.61 -20.44
C GLU A 39 -197.52 46.49 -20.33
N GLU A 40 -197.96 45.23 -20.18
CA GLU A 40 -197.05 44.07 -20.13
C GLU A 40 -196.25 43.90 -21.43
N THR A 41 -196.89 44.11 -22.58
CA THR A 41 -196.26 43.95 -23.90
C THR A 41 -195.28 45.09 -24.22
N GLU A 42 -195.60 46.34 -23.86
CA GLU A 42 -194.66 47.47 -24.01
C GLU A 42 -193.45 47.37 -23.08
N GLN A 43 -193.61 46.83 -21.86
CA GLN A 43 -192.49 46.64 -20.92
C GLN A 43 -191.56 45.48 -21.33
N GLY A 44 -192.10 44.41 -21.94
CA GLY A 44 -191.29 43.33 -22.49
C GLY A 44 -190.38 43.79 -23.63
N ALA A 45 -190.94 44.52 -24.60
CA ALA A 45 -190.21 44.96 -25.80
C ALA A 45 -188.98 45.83 -25.50
N ARG A 46 -189.02 46.66 -24.45
CA ARG A 46 -187.87 47.51 -24.05
C ARG A 46 -186.66 46.70 -23.58
N LYS A 47 -186.88 45.65 -22.78
CA LYS A 47 -185.80 44.82 -22.20
C LYS A 47 -185.03 44.05 -23.27
N GLU A 48 -185.69 43.57 -24.31
CA GLU A 48 -185.04 42.87 -25.42
C GLU A 48 -184.15 43.82 -26.26
N ALA A 49 -184.58 45.06 -26.46
CA ALA A 49 -183.82 46.06 -27.24
C ALA A 49 -182.51 46.50 -26.55
N GLU A 50 -182.53 46.68 -25.22
CA GLU A 50 -181.32 47.01 -24.44
C GLU A 50 -180.29 45.88 -24.49
N ARG A 51 -180.74 44.63 -24.37
CA ARG A 51 -179.92 43.41 -24.47
C ARG A 51 -179.23 43.27 -25.83
N LEU A 52 -179.94 43.53 -26.93
CA LEU A 52 -179.39 43.44 -28.28
C LEU A 52 -178.32 44.51 -28.55
N ASN A 53 -178.50 45.74 -28.07
CA ASN A 53 -177.49 46.80 -28.20
C ASN A 53 -176.18 46.47 -27.46
N ALA A 54 -176.27 45.89 -26.26
CA ALA A 54 -175.08 45.47 -25.52
C ALA A 54 -174.27 44.40 -26.28
N SER A 55 -174.94 43.44 -26.93
CA SER A 55 -174.29 42.41 -27.73
C SER A 55 -173.58 42.97 -28.97
N LEU A 56 -174.18 43.98 -29.63
CA LEU A 56 -173.59 44.63 -30.81
C LEU A 56 -172.33 45.47 -30.48
N ALA A 57 -172.22 45.98 -29.25
CA ALA A 57 -171.03 46.69 -28.81
C ALA A 57 -169.83 45.74 -28.62
N ALA A 58 -170.03 44.60 -27.97
CA ALA A 58 -168.97 43.61 -27.72
C ALA A 58 -168.37 43.06 -29.03
N LEU A 59 -169.22 42.66 -29.98
CA LEU A 59 -168.79 42.09 -31.28
C LEU A 59 -167.98 43.08 -32.14
N ARG A 60 -168.13 44.40 -31.95
CA ARG A 60 -167.31 45.40 -32.63
C ARG A 60 -165.90 45.46 -32.07
N GLN A 61 -165.78 45.49 -30.74
CA GLN A 61 -164.48 45.51 -30.04
C GLN A 61 -163.65 44.25 -30.38
N GLU A 62 -164.29 43.09 -30.47
CA GLU A 62 -163.67 41.84 -30.90
C GLU A 62 -163.18 41.90 -32.36
N ASN A 63 -163.96 42.48 -33.28
CA ASN A 63 -163.58 42.62 -34.68
C ASN A 63 -162.37 43.56 -34.88
N ASP A 64 -162.28 44.64 -34.12
CA ASP A 64 -161.15 45.58 -34.18
C ASP A 64 -159.85 44.94 -33.63
N SER A 65 -159.94 44.12 -32.58
CA SER A 65 -158.79 43.36 -32.05
C SER A 65 -158.23 42.37 -33.09
N LEU A 66 -159.11 41.58 -33.71
CA LEU A 66 -158.71 40.58 -34.72
C LEU A 66 -158.07 41.20 -35.97
N ARG A 67 -158.49 42.42 -36.35
CA ARG A 67 -157.85 43.19 -37.45
C ARG A 67 -156.41 43.60 -37.10
N GLN A 68 -156.16 43.91 -35.82
CA GLN A 68 -154.83 44.33 -35.37
C GLN A 68 -153.85 43.15 -35.27
N GLU A 69 -154.34 41.97 -34.87
CA GLU A 69 -153.59 40.72 -34.94
C GLU A 69 -153.27 40.32 -36.40
N LEU A 70 -154.23 40.45 -37.32
CA LEU A 70 -154.02 40.19 -38.74
C LEU A 70 -152.90 41.06 -39.32
N GLN A 71 -152.86 42.35 -39.01
CA GLN A 71 -151.78 43.25 -39.46
C GLN A 71 -150.40 42.96 -38.85
N GLN A 72 -150.32 42.21 -37.75
CA GLN A 72 -149.05 41.67 -37.24
C GLN A 72 -148.66 40.38 -37.97
N ALA A 73 -149.64 39.49 -38.19
CA ALA A 73 -149.43 38.25 -38.94
C ALA A 73 -148.99 38.50 -40.40
N GLU A 74 -149.55 39.52 -41.06
CA GLU A 74 -149.19 39.93 -42.43
C GLU A 74 -147.74 40.42 -42.57
N LYS A 75 -147.13 40.96 -41.49
CA LYS A 75 -145.74 41.45 -41.48
C LYS A 75 -144.71 40.38 -41.11
N LEU A 76 -145.16 39.28 -40.51
CA LEU A 76 -144.29 38.21 -40.05
C LEU A 76 -143.42 37.62 -41.20
N PRO A 77 -143.94 37.33 -42.41
CA PRO A 77 -143.14 36.76 -43.50
C PRO A 77 -142.00 37.64 -43.98
N GLU A 78 -142.19 38.97 -44.01
CA GLU A 78 -141.18 39.94 -44.42
C GLU A 78 -140.00 39.95 -43.42
N THR A 79 -140.31 39.98 -42.12
CA THR A 79 -139.29 39.86 -41.06
C THR A 79 -138.60 38.48 -41.05
N LEU A 80 -139.32 37.41 -41.43
CA LEU A 80 -138.77 36.06 -41.51
C LEU A 80 -137.78 35.94 -42.67
N LEU A 81 -138.10 36.51 -43.84
CA LEU A 81 -137.17 36.60 -44.98
C LEU A 81 -135.93 37.44 -44.65
N GLU A 82 -136.08 38.58 -43.97
CA GLU A 82 -134.93 39.37 -43.51
C GLU A 82 -134.01 38.59 -42.54
N VAL A 83 -134.59 37.76 -41.66
CA VAL A 83 -133.81 36.92 -40.73
C VAL A 83 -133.19 35.72 -41.46
N GLN A 84 -133.88 35.15 -42.45
CA GLN A 84 -133.38 34.08 -43.31
C GLN A 84 -132.16 34.55 -44.12
N GLU A 85 -132.22 35.71 -44.78
CA GLU A 85 -131.08 36.28 -45.53
C GLU A 85 -129.87 36.55 -44.60
N LYS A 86 -130.13 37.12 -43.40
CA LYS A 86 -129.08 37.38 -42.40
C LYS A 86 -128.47 36.09 -41.86
N LEU A 87 -129.26 35.03 -41.70
CA LEU A 87 -128.80 33.70 -41.30
C LEU A 87 -127.93 33.07 -42.40
N GLU A 88 -128.40 33.03 -43.65
CA GLU A 88 -127.65 32.48 -44.79
C GLU A 88 -126.33 33.23 -45.02
N LYS A 89 -126.33 34.56 -44.86
CA LYS A 89 -125.14 35.40 -44.90
C LYS A 89 -124.18 35.13 -43.75
N ALA A 90 -124.68 34.96 -42.53
CA ALA A 90 -123.87 34.60 -41.37
C ALA A 90 -123.30 33.18 -41.48
N GLU A 91 -124.05 32.21 -42.01
CA GLU A 91 -123.56 30.87 -42.32
C GLU A 91 -122.48 30.89 -43.41
N ALA A 92 -122.66 31.67 -44.47
CA ALA A 92 -121.64 31.82 -45.51
C ALA A 92 -120.35 32.47 -44.97
N GLN A 93 -120.47 33.45 -44.06
CA GLN A 93 -119.33 34.05 -43.36
C GLN A 93 -118.66 33.06 -42.40
N ALA A 94 -119.43 32.27 -41.64
CA ALA A 94 -118.89 31.25 -40.74
C ALA A 94 -118.18 30.12 -41.53
N ARG A 95 -118.73 29.67 -42.66
CA ARG A 95 -118.11 28.69 -43.55
C ARG A 95 -116.81 29.22 -44.15
N THR A 96 -116.80 30.45 -44.68
CA THR A 96 -115.56 31.03 -45.25
C THR A 96 -114.48 31.29 -44.19
N GLN A 97 -114.85 31.69 -42.96
CA GLN A 97 -113.91 31.75 -41.83
C GLN A 97 -113.41 30.36 -41.39
N GLN A 98 -114.28 29.34 -41.42
CA GLN A 98 -113.89 27.96 -41.13
C GLN A 98 -112.94 27.39 -42.17
N ASP A 99 -113.19 27.62 -43.46
CA ASP A 99 -112.34 27.13 -44.55
C ASP A 99 -110.99 27.87 -44.59
N THR A 100 -110.97 29.20 -44.46
CA THR A 100 -109.71 29.96 -44.37
C THR A 100 -108.90 29.58 -43.12
N GLY A 101 -109.54 29.48 -41.94
CA GLY A 101 -108.86 29.01 -40.72
C GLY A 101 -108.37 27.56 -40.83
N ARG A 102 -109.01 26.71 -41.64
CA ARG A 102 -108.54 25.36 -41.96
C ARG A 102 -107.33 25.38 -42.90
N GLU A 103 -107.31 26.27 -43.87
CA GLU A 103 -106.18 26.47 -44.79
C GLU A 103 -104.96 27.07 -44.06
N GLU A 104 -105.15 28.07 -43.20
CA GLU A 104 -104.11 28.60 -42.30
C GLU A 104 -103.56 27.52 -41.38
N MET A 105 -104.42 26.70 -40.77
CA MET A 105 -103.99 25.57 -39.94
C MET A 105 -103.22 24.51 -40.74
N GLN A 106 -103.57 24.27 -42.00
CA GLN A 106 -102.81 23.37 -42.88
C GLN A 106 -101.46 23.96 -43.28
N ALA A 107 -101.39 25.26 -43.57
CA ALA A 107 -100.16 25.98 -43.89
C ALA A 107 -99.20 26.00 -42.68
N LEU A 108 -99.69 26.35 -41.48
CA LEU A 108 -98.93 26.28 -40.24
C LEU A 108 -98.44 24.85 -39.94
N LYS A 109 -99.30 23.85 -40.11
CA LYS A 109 -98.93 22.44 -39.93
C LYS A 109 -97.85 21.99 -40.93
N PHE A 110 -97.92 22.44 -42.19
CA PHE A 110 -96.88 22.20 -43.18
C PHE A 110 -95.56 22.90 -42.81
N GLN A 111 -95.61 24.18 -42.42
CA GLN A 111 -94.43 24.93 -41.98
C GLN A 111 -93.77 24.27 -40.77
N MET A 112 -94.53 23.97 -39.71
CA MET A 112 -94.02 23.25 -38.54
C MET A 112 -93.44 21.88 -38.92
N SER A 113 -94.05 21.15 -39.85
CA SER A 113 -93.51 19.87 -40.32
C SER A 113 -92.19 20.04 -41.09
N SER A 114 -92.07 21.10 -41.89
CA SER A 114 -90.84 21.46 -42.60
C SER A 114 -89.73 21.89 -41.64
N GLU A 115 -90.04 22.70 -40.64
CA GLU A 115 -89.11 23.13 -39.59
C GLU A 115 -88.65 21.96 -38.71
N ILE A 116 -89.56 21.07 -38.30
CA ILE A 116 -89.23 19.84 -37.57
C ILE A 116 -88.29 18.96 -38.40
N MET A 117 -88.60 18.73 -39.69
CA MET A 117 -87.73 17.92 -40.57
C MET A 117 -86.37 18.59 -40.79
N SER A 118 -86.31 19.91 -40.89
CA SER A 118 -85.06 20.67 -41.02
C SER A 118 -84.19 20.57 -39.76
N GLN A 119 -84.77 20.82 -38.58
CA GLN A 119 -84.09 20.68 -37.30
C GLN A 119 -83.65 19.22 -37.05
N GLN A 120 -84.49 18.24 -37.38
CA GLN A 120 -84.15 16.83 -37.24
C GLN A 120 -83.02 16.41 -38.19
N SER A 121 -82.94 16.99 -39.40
CA SER A 121 -81.81 16.81 -40.31
C SER A 121 -80.52 17.46 -39.78
N GLN A 122 -80.60 18.67 -39.19
CA GLN A 122 -79.45 19.33 -38.55
C GLN A 122 -78.94 18.54 -37.33
N ILE A 123 -79.85 18.06 -36.47
CA ILE A 123 -79.51 17.20 -35.31
C ILE A 123 -78.82 15.91 -35.77
N GLN A 124 -79.27 15.31 -36.88
CA GLN A 124 -78.63 14.12 -37.43
C GLN A 124 -77.21 14.42 -37.99
N SER A 125 -77.03 15.52 -38.73
CA SER A 125 -75.69 15.96 -39.21
C SER A 125 -74.72 16.18 -38.04
N LEU A 126 -75.12 16.99 -37.05
CA LEU A 126 -74.32 17.28 -35.86
C LEU A 126 -73.99 16.03 -35.04
N LYS A 127 -74.87 15.03 -35.04
CA LYS A 127 -74.64 13.73 -34.38
C LYS A 127 -73.64 12.86 -35.14
N GLU A 128 -73.67 12.87 -36.48
CA GLU A 128 -72.70 12.18 -37.33
C GLU A 128 -71.32 12.86 -37.24
N GLU A 129 -71.27 14.19 -37.25
CA GLU A 129 -70.06 14.98 -36.98
C GLU A 129 -69.48 14.68 -35.57
N LEU A 130 -70.33 14.62 -34.53
CA LEU A 130 -69.92 14.32 -33.17
C LEU A 130 -69.32 12.91 -33.02
N GLU A 131 -69.93 11.88 -33.62
CA GLU A 131 -69.34 10.54 -33.64
C GLU A 131 -68.05 10.50 -34.49
N GLY A 132 -67.97 11.28 -35.58
CA GLY A 132 -66.74 11.50 -36.34
C GLY A 132 -65.60 12.02 -35.48
N VAL A 133 -65.79 13.18 -34.84
CA VAL A 133 -64.79 13.78 -33.93
C VAL A 133 -64.44 12.83 -32.77
N LYS A 134 -65.41 12.11 -32.22
CA LYS A 134 -65.24 11.13 -31.13
C LYS A 134 -64.44 9.89 -31.57
N THR A 135 -64.55 9.43 -32.82
CA THR A 135 -63.69 8.35 -33.34
C THR A 135 -62.27 8.85 -33.66
N GLN A 136 -62.13 10.08 -34.15
CA GLN A 136 -60.83 10.72 -34.35
C GLN A 136 -60.10 10.93 -33.02
N MET A 137 -60.79 11.45 -31.99
CA MET A 137 -60.27 11.62 -30.63
C MET A 137 -59.74 10.30 -30.06
N LYS A 138 -60.50 9.20 -30.16
CA LYS A 138 -60.06 7.84 -29.74
C LYS A 138 -58.87 7.30 -30.53
N THR A 139 -58.66 7.78 -31.76
CA THR A 139 -57.52 7.39 -32.60
C THR A 139 -56.27 8.15 -32.17
N GLU A 140 -56.40 9.45 -31.90
CA GLU A 140 -55.33 10.29 -31.36
C GLU A 140 -54.96 9.92 -29.91
N GLU A 141 -55.92 9.53 -29.09
CA GLU A 141 -55.72 8.98 -27.73
C GLU A 141 -54.86 7.72 -27.76
N LYS A 142 -55.13 6.77 -28.68
CA LYS A 142 -54.27 5.60 -28.91
C LYS A 142 -52.89 5.98 -29.44
N ARG A 143 -52.80 6.94 -30.36
CA ARG A 143 -51.54 7.43 -30.93
C ARG A 143 -50.65 8.09 -29.86
N THR A 144 -51.25 8.86 -28.95
CA THR A 144 -50.54 9.48 -27.81
C THR A 144 -50.14 8.44 -26.77
N SER A 145 -50.97 7.43 -26.48
CA SER A 145 -50.59 6.30 -25.61
C SER A 145 -49.38 5.54 -26.13
N GLY A 146 -49.37 5.16 -27.42
CA GLY A 146 -48.23 4.44 -28.02
C GLY A 146 -46.96 5.29 -28.15
N LEU A 147 -47.09 6.61 -28.30
CA LEU A 147 -45.94 7.52 -28.23
C LEU A 147 -45.40 7.67 -26.81
N ALA A 148 -46.26 7.71 -25.77
CA ALA A 148 -45.83 7.75 -24.38
C ALA A 148 -45.07 6.46 -23.98
N GLU A 149 -45.57 5.30 -24.41
CA GLU A 149 -44.88 4.01 -24.26
C GLU A 149 -43.50 4.03 -24.95
N LYS A 150 -43.43 4.51 -26.21
CA LYS A 150 -42.17 4.63 -26.95
C LYS A 150 -41.19 5.64 -26.35
N VAL A 151 -41.67 6.70 -25.70
CA VAL A 151 -40.83 7.65 -24.94
C VAL A 151 -40.24 6.95 -23.71
N SER A 152 -41.06 6.23 -22.93
CA SER A 152 -40.59 5.51 -21.74
C SER A 152 -39.56 4.41 -22.07
N GLU A 153 -39.73 3.70 -23.20
CA GLU A 153 -38.70 2.77 -23.71
C GLU A 153 -37.37 3.47 -24.05
N LEU A 154 -37.42 4.68 -24.62
CA LEU A 154 -36.22 5.46 -24.98
C LEU A 154 -35.56 6.09 -23.76
N GLU A 155 -36.34 6.52 -22.76
CA GLU A 155 -35.84 7.02 -21.47
C GLU A 155 -35.07 5.90 -20.74
N GLY A 156 -35.65 4.70 -20.61
CA GLY A 156 -35.00 3.54 -20.00
C GLY A 156 -33.71 3.11 -20.73
N ALA A 157 -33.72 3.11 -22.07
CA ALA A 157 -32.51 2.84 -22.85
C ALA A 157 -31.43 3.94 -22.65
N ASN A 158 -31.82 5.21 -22.53
CA ASN A 158 -30.90 6.31 -22.27
C ASN A 158 -30.30 6.25 -20.85
N GLU A 159 -31.06 5.82 -19.85
CA GLU A 159 -30.54 5.52 -18.50
C GLU A 159 -29.53 4.36 -18.53
N GLU A 160 -29.79 3.30 -19.30
CA GLU A 160 -28.86 2.18 -19.46
C GLU A 160 -27.56 2.61 -20.15
N TYR A 161 -27.64 3.38 -21.23
CA TYR A 161 -26.44 3.94 -21.89
C TYR A 161 -25.67 4.90 -20.97
N SER A 162 -26.36 5.74 -20.18
CA SER A 162 -25.71 6.64 -19.22
C SER A 162 -24.93 5.86 -18.16
N ARG A 163 -25.57 4.83 -17.57
CA ARG A 163 -24.95 3.92 -16.60
C ARG A 163 -23.73 3.19 -17.17
N LEU A 164 -23.80 2.76 -18.43
CA LEU A 164 -22.68 2.11 -19.13
C LEU A 164 -21.53 3.09 -19.40
N ILE A 165 -21.83 4.35 -19.74
CA ILE A 165 -20.83 5.41 -19.90
C ILE A 165 -20.12 5.66 -18.56
N ASP A 166 -20.84 5.79 -17.46
CA ASP A 166 -20.25 5.98 -16.12
C ASP A 166 -19.37 4.79 -15.70
N GLU A 167 -19.81 3.57 -15.96
CA GLU A 167 -19.02 2.35 -15.74
C GLU A 167 -17.70 2.38 -16.55
N LYS A 168 -17.75 2.72 -17.85
CA LYS A 168 -16.54 2.80 -18.68
C LYS A 168 -15.64 3.97 -18.29
N ASN A 169 -16.20 5.11 -17.89
CA ASN A 169 -15.43 6.24 -17.36
C ASN A 169 -14.70 5.87 -16.06
N ALA A 170 -15.33 5.10 -15.17
CA ALA A 170 -14.69 4.59 -13.96
C ALA A 170 -13.57 3.59 -14.29
N HIS A 171 -13.76 2.70 -15.27
CA HIS A 171 -12.72 1.79 -15.76
C HIS A 171 -11.53 2.54 -16.39
N ILE A 172 -11.78 3.57 -17.20
CA ILE A 172 -10.74 4.42 -17.79
C ILE A 172 -9.96 5.15 -16.68
N THR A 173 -10.66 5.80 -15.75
CA THR A 173 -10.07 6.51 -14.61
C THR A 173 -9.19 5.60 -13.74
N LYS A 174 -9.57 4.32 -13.60
CA LYS A 174 -8.76 3.30 -12.94
C LYS A 174 -7.52 2.95 -13.77
N ALA A 175 -7.68 2.60 -15.05
CA ALA A 175 -6.58 2.21 -15.92
C ALA A 175 -5.53 3.32 -16.08
N GLU A 176 -5.94 4.58 -16.21
CA GLU A 176 -5.01 5.72 -16.23
C GLU A 176 -4.23 5.87 -14.92
N ARG A 177 -4.80 5.47 -13.77
CA ARG A 177 -4.09 5.50 -12.49
C ARG A 177 -3.02 4.42 -12.44
N GLU A 178 -3.37 3.19 -12.82
CA GLU A 178 -2.43 2.06 -12.93
C GLU A 178 -1.31 2.37 -13.95
N MET A 179 -1.62 3.08 -15.04
CA MET A 179 -0.61 3.62 -15.98
C MET A 179 0.30 4.67 -15.31
N ARG A 180 -0.25 5.68 -14.63
CA ARG A 180 0.55 6.73 -13.97
C ARG A 180 1.43 6.18 -12.85
N GLU A 181 0.97 5.16 -12.12
CA GLU A 181 1.74 4.44 -11.11
C GLU A 181 2.90 3.64 -11.75
N THR A 182 2.63 2.89 -12.81
CA THR A 182 3.68 2.13 -13.53
C THR A 182 4.67 3.02 -14.29
N GLU A 183 4.25 4.16 -14.83
CA GLU A 183 5.14 5.18 -15.41
C GLU A 183 6.09 5.76 -14.35
N ALA A 184 5.58 6.07 -13.15
CA ALA A 184 6.41 6.54 -12.03
C ALA A 184 7.43 5.48 -11.58
N ASP A 185 7.06 4.20 -11.53
CA ASP A 185 8.00 3.13 -11.19
C ASP A 185 9.03 2.86 -12.30
N ILE A 186 8.66 2.99 -13.57
CA ILE A 186 9.60 2.95 -14.71
C ILE A 186 10.64 4.07 -14.59
N LEU A 187 10.24 5.27 -14.16
CA LEU A 187 11.18 6.38 -13.92
C LEU A 187 12.15 6.08 -12.76
N LYS A 188 11.65 5.60 -11.61
CA LYS A 188 12.51 5.17 -10.47
C LYS A 188 13.47 4.05 -10.87
N LEU A 189 13.05 3.12 -11.72
CA LEU A 189 13.89 2.02 -12.20
C LEU A 189 14.97 2.50 -13.17
N ARG A 190 14.70 3.53 -13.99
CA ARG A 190 15.72 4.17 -14.84
C ARG A 190 16.75 4.95 -14.02
N GLU A 191 16.31 5.75 -13.06
CA GLU A 191 17.22 6.47 -12.15
C GLU A 191 18.15 5.51 -11.38
N LYS A 192 17.60 4.37 -10.92
CA LYS A 192 18.40 3.30 -10.31
C LYS A 192 19.36 2.64 -11.30
N LEU A 193 18.96 2.43 -12.56
CA LEU A 193 19.83 1.88 -13.60
C LEU A 193 20.99 2.84 -13.91
N ASP A 194 20.71 4.11 -14.20
CA ASP A 194 21.73 5.13 -14.46
C ASP A 194 22.74 5.24 -13.30
N SER A 195 22.25 5.16 -12.06
CA SER A 195 23.08 5.15 -10.84
C SER A 195 23.96 3.88 -10.74
N THR A 196 23.42 2.69 -11.02
CA THR A 196 24.23 1.44 -11.00
C THR A 196 25.21 1.35 -12.17
N GLU A 197 24.88 1.91 -13.34
CA GLU A 197 25.80 2.01 -14.47
C GLU A 197 26.96 2.97 -14.18
N GLN A 198 26.70 4.12 -13.54
CA GLN A 198 27.75 5.03 -13.07
C GLN A 198 28.64 4.39 -12.00
N ALA A 199 28.06 3.70 -11.02
CA ALA A 199 28.82 2.97 -10.01
C ALA A 199 29.67 1.85 -10.62
N LEU A 200 29.12 1.10 -11.59
CA LEU A 200 29.85 0.07 -12.33
C LEU A 200 31.00 0.66 -13.14
N ALA A 201 30.80 1.80 -13.82
CA ALA A 201 31.85 2.50 -14.55
C ALA A 201 32.98 2.97 -13.63
N ALA A 202 32.65 3.50 -12.45
CA ALA A 202 33.64 3.90 -11.45
C ALA A 202 34.48 2.70 -10.95
N VAL A 203 33.82 1.57 -10.61
CA VAL A 203 34.50 0.33 -10.21
C VAL A 203 35.36 -0.24 -11.34
N GLN A 204 34.93 -0.16 -12.60
CA GLN A 204 35.73 -0.57 -13.75
C GLN A 204 36.97 0.31 -13.95
N GLY A 205 36.87 1.63 -13.73
CA GLY A 205 37.99 2.55 -13.75
C GLY A 205 39.05 2.19 -12.69
N VAL A 206 38.61 2.06 -11.42
CA VAL A 206 39.47 1.64 -10.30
C VAL A 206 40.13 0.28 -10.57
N ARG A 207 39.40 -0.69 -11.13
CA ARG A 207 39.95 -2.01 -11.49
C ARG A 207 41.08 -1.90 -12.53
N GLU A 208 40.92 -1.05 -13.54
CA GLU A 208 41.93 -0.89 -14.58
C GLU A 208 43.15 -0.08 -14.09
N GLU A 209 42.95 0.86 -13.15
CA GLU A 209 44.06 1.53 -12.46
C GLU A 209 44.87 0.56 -11.59
N LEU A 210 44.22 -0.23 -10.72
CA LEU A 210 44.90 -1.26 -9.91
C LEU A 210 45.64 -2.29 -10.78
N LYS A 211 45.08 -2.63 -11.95
CA LYS A 211 45.73 -3.51 -12.93
C LYS A 211 46.99 -2.87 -13.52
N GLN A 212 46.95 -1.59 -13.91
CA GLN A 212 48.14 -0.87 -14.38
C GLN A 212 49.21 -0.73 -13.29
N GLN A 213 48.81 -0.42 -12.05
CA GLN A 213 49.73 -0.39 -10.90
C GLN A 213 50.39 -1.76 -10.66
N LEU A 214 49.62 -2.85 -10.74
CA LEU A 214 50.14 -4.22 -10.60
C LEU A 214 51.11 -4.59 -11.73
N GLU A 215 50.79 -4.27 -12.98
CA GLU A 215 51.66 -4.46 -14.14
C GLU A 215 52.99 -3.68 -13.98
N GLN A 216 52.93 -2.44 -13.48
CA GLN A 216 54.11 -1.63 -13.16
C GLN A 216 54.95 -2.25 -12.04
N PHE A 217 54.35 -2.59 -10.89
CA PHE A 217 55.08 -3.22 -9.77
C PHE A 217 55.74 -4.55 -10.17
N GLN A 218 55.10 -5.35 -11.02
CA GLN A 218 55.69 -6.57 -11.57
C GLN A 218 56.90 -6.28 -12.46
N ALA A 219 56.82 -5.27 -13.34
CA ALA A 219 57.94 -4.88 -14.20
C ALA A 219 59.12 -4.32 -13.39
N GLU A 220 58.85 -3.49 -12.37
CA GLU A 220 59.88 -2.96 -11.46
C GLU A 220 60.55 -4.08 -10.65
N ALA A 221 59.78 -4.98 -10.06
CA ALA A 221 60.32 -6.13 -9.32
C ALA A 221 61.13 -7.08 -10.21
N GLN A 222 60.71 -7.30 -11.46
CA GLN A 222 61.48 -8.08 -12.44
C GLN A 222 62.81 -7.38 -12.79
N SER A 223 62.81 -6.06 -12.99
CA SER A 223 64.01 -5.27 -13.28
C SER A 223 64.98 -5.27 -12.10
N GLN A 224 64.49 -5.10 -10.87
CA GLN A 224 65.28 -5.23 -9.65
C GLN A 224 65.90 -6.62 -9.51
N ARG A 225 65.12 -7.69 -9.75
CA ARG A 225 65.64 -9.07 -9.70
C ARG A 225 66.77 -9.29 -10.71
N LEU A 226 66.60 -8.84 -11.95
CA LEU A 226 67.65 -8.94 -12.98
C LEU A 226 68.91 -8.14 -12.60
N SER A 227 68.78 -7.00 -11.93
CA SER A 227 69.91 -6.24 -11.39
C SER A 227 70.63 -6.97 -10.25
N MET A 228 69.89 -7.61 -9.34
CA MET A 228 70.45 -8.44 -8.27
C MET A 228 71.15 -9.69 -8.83
N ASP A 229 70.53 -10.39 -9.79
CA ASP A 229 71.11 -11.55 -10.47
C ASP A 229 72.44 -11.19 -11.17
N ALA A 230 72.52 -10.01 -11.80
CA ALA A 230 73.74 -9.51 -12.42
C ALA A 230 74.84 -9.19 -11.40
N GLN A 231 74.50 -8.53 -10.28
CA GLN A 231 75.46 -8.24 -9.20
C GLN A 231 75.97 -9.53 -8.53
N ILE A 232 75.10 -10.53 -8.35
CA ILE A 232 75.49 -11.85 -7.83
C ILE A 232 76.47 -12.55 -8.80
N GLN A 233 76.27 -12.43 -10.11
CA GLN A 233 77.21 -12.96 -11.12
C GLN A 233 78.57 -12.24 -11.09
N GLU A 234 78.59 -10.90 -11.01
CA GLU A 234 79.82 -10.10 -10.91
C GLU A 234 80.62 -10.44 -9.63
N LEU A 235 79.94 -10.55 -8.49
CA LEU A 235 80.55 -10.97 -7.22
C LEU A 235 81.06 -12.42 -7.29
N SER A 236 80.35 -13.32 -7.96
CA SER A 236 80.78 -14.71 -8.17
C SER A 236 82.04 -14.81 -9.04
N LEU A 237 82.10 -14.07 -10.14
CA LEU A 237 83.30 -13.97 -10.99
C LEU A 237 84.49 -13.39 -10.20
N THR A 238 84.26 -12.33 -9.43
CA THR A 238 85.27 -11.70 -8.57
C THR A 238 85.79 -12.66 -7.50
N LYS A 239 84.89 -13.40 -6.83
CA LYS A 239 85.24 -14.46 -5.87
C LYS A 239 86.15 -15.50 -6.51
N ASN A 240 85.74 -16.07 -7.65
CA ASN A 240 86.49 -17.13 -8.31
C ASN A 240 87.89 -16.66 -8.73
N HIS A 241 88.01 -15.43 -9.24
CA HIS A 241 89.32 -14.83 -9.54
C HIS A 241 90.20 -14.69 -8.29
N LEU A 242 89.65 -14.26 -7.15
CA LEU A 242 90.40 -14.16 -5.88
C LEU A 242 90.82 -15.53 -5.34
N GLU A 243 90.00 -16.57 -5.51
CA GLU A 243 90.35 -17.96 -5.18
C GLU A 243 91.50 -18.47 -6.07
N GLU A 244 91.48 -18.20 -7.38
CA GLU A 244 92.60 -18.51 -8.29
C GLU A 244 93.89 -17.77 -7.89
N ARG A 245 93.82 -16.46 -7.62
CA ARG A 245 94.96 -15.66 -7.14
C ARG A 245 95.52 -16.23 -5.83
N LEU A 246 94.68 -16.64 -4.89
CA LEU A 246 95.10 -17.25 -3.63
C LEU A 246 95.80 -18.61 -3.86
N ILE A 247 95.29 -19.44 -4.77
CA ILE A 247 95.92 -20.72 -5.15
C ILE A 247 97.29 -20.50 -5.79
N GLU A 248 97.48 -19.47 -6.61
CA GLU A 248 98.80 -19.09 -7.14
C GLU A 248 99.75 -18.63 -6.03
N LEU A 249 99.31 -17.72 -5.14
CA LEU A 249 100.14 -17.22 -4.03
C LEU A 249 100.58 -18.34 -3.08
N ILE A 250 99.75 -19.36 -2.85
CA ILE A 250 100.12 -20.54 -2.05
C ILE A 250 101.23 -21.34 -2.75
N LYS A 251 101.11 -21.58 -4.06
CA LYS A 251 102.13 -22.29 -4.85
C LYS A 251 103.46 -21.54 -4.88
N ASP A 252 103.43 -20.21 -5.06
CA ASP A 252 104.63 -19.38 -5.04
C ASP A 252 105.30 -19.39 -3.66
N LYS A 253 104.51 -19.32 -2.59
CA LYS A 253 105.00 -19.45 -1.21
C LYS A 253 105.63 -20.83 -0.95
N ASP A 254 105.04 -21.91 -1.43
CA ASP A 254 105.62 -23.26 -1.33
C ASP A 254 106.92 -23.39 -2.15
N ALA A 255 106.96 -22.82 -3.35
CA ALA A 255 108.16 -22.81 -4.20
C ALA A 255 109.29 -21.92 -3.64
N LEU A 256 108.96 -20.88 -2.87
CA LEU A 256 109.93 -20.07 -2.12
C LEU A 256 110.47 -20.81 -0.89
N TRP A 257 109.63 -21.54 -0.16
CA TRP A 257 110.07 -22.42 0.93
C TRP A 257 111.03 -23.51 0.43
N GLN A 258 110.69 -24.22 -0.66
CA GLN A 258 111.60 -25.22 -1.25
C GLN A 258 112.97 -24.64 -1.66
N LYS A 259 113.02 -23.39 -2.12
CA LYS A 259 114.28 -22.68 -2.43
C LYS A 259 115.05 -22.30 -1.16
N SER A 260 114.35 -21.95 -0.08
CA SER A 260 114.96 -21.67 1.23
C SER A 260 115.60 -22.93 1.82
N ASP A 261 114.86 -24.04 1.85
CA ASP A 261 115.32 -25.34 2.37
C ASP A 261 116.53 -25.86 1.57
N ALA A 262 116.49 -25.74 0.25
CA ALA A 262 117.61 -26.11 -0.63
C ALA A 262 118.85 -25.23 -0.38
N LEU A 263 118.67 -23.94 -0.12
CA LEU A 263 119.77 -23.02 0.19
C LEU A 263 120.38 -23.28 1.58
N GLU A 264 119.56 -23.61 2.59
CA GLU A 264 120.05 -24.04 3.91
C GLU A 264 120.85 -25.35 3.80
N PHE A 265 120.34 -26.32 3.04
CA PHE A 265 121.03 -27.59 2.79
C PHE A 265 122.37 -27.39 2.07
N GLU A 266 122.44 -26.50 1.07
CA GLU A 266 123.70 -26.19 0.38
C GLU A 266 124.69 -25.47 1.31
N GLN A 267 124.23 -24.51 2.12
CA GLN A 267 125.07 -23.85 3.12
C GLN A 267 125.65 -24.85 4.13
N LYS A 268 124.84 -25.82 4.56
CA LYS A 268 125.28 -26.89 5.47
C LYS A 268 126.35 -27.79 4.83
N ILE A 269 126.18 -28.22 3.58
CA ILE A 269 127.21 -29.00 2.87
C ILE A 269 128.52 -28.21 2.75
N ARG A 270 128.47 -26.94 2.31
CA ARG A 270 129.68 -26.10 2.23
C ARG A 270 130.37 -25.95 3.59
N ALA A 271 129.60 -25.81 4.67
CA ALA A 271 130.14 -25.72 6.03
C ALA A 271 130.82 -27.03 6.49
N GLU A 272 130.27 -28.19 6.13
CA GLU A 272 130.88 -29.50 6.40
C GLU A 272 132.15 -29.70 5.55
N GLU A 273 132.14 -29.39 4.24
CA GLU A 273 133.32 -29.50 3.36
C GLU A 273 134.50 -28.62 3.80
N GLN A 274 134.20 -27.36 4.18
CA GLN A 274 135.18 -26.41 4.74
C GLN A 274 135.87 -26.98 5.99
N TRP A 275 135.15 -27.77 6.79
CA TRP A 275 135.64 -28.41 8.01
C TRP A 275 136.54 -29.61 7.71
N TRP A 276 136.21 -30.43 6.71
CA TRP A 276 136.98 -31.62 6.31
C TRP A 276 138.34 -31.31 5.68
N LEU A 277 138.52 -30.17 5.00
CA LEU A 277 139.82 -29.80 4.40
C LEU A 277 140.88 -29.53 5.48
N VAL A 278 140.53 -28.72 6.49
CA VAL A 278 141.40 -28.32 7.62
C VAL A 278 141.96 -29.53 8.37
N ASP A 279 141.27 -30.66 8.33
CA ASP A 279 141.64 -31.89 9.02
C ASP A 279 142.82 -32.63 8.37
N LYS A 280 142.98 -32.54 7.05
CA LYS A 280 144.04 -33.27 6.31
C LYS A 280 145.39 -32.56 6.37
N GLU A 281 145.40 -31.23 6.43
CA GLU A 281 146.60 -30.41 6.33
C GLU A 281 147.36 -30.25 7.66
N ALA A 282 146.79 -30.70 8.78
CA ALA A 282 147.41 -30.59 10.10
C ALA A 282 148.69 -31.44 10.21
N THR A 283 149.84 -30.84 9.93
CA THR A 283 151.20 -31.42 10.07
C THR A 283 151.74 -31.35 11.50
N ASN A 284 151.24 -30.42 12.32
CA ASN A 284 151.69 -30.16 13.69
C ASN A 284 150.50 -30.04 14.64
N CYS A 285 150.70 -30.37 15.92
CA CYS A 285 149.73 -30.15 17.00
C CYS A 285 149.35 -28.66 17.08
N LEU A 286 148.06 -28.33 17.04
CA LEU A 286 147.64 -26.93 17.05
C LEU A 286 148.04 -26.17 18.33
N ASP A 287 148.09 -26.87 19.47
CA ASP A 287 148.52 -26.35 20.77
C ASP A 287 150.06 -26.31 20.85
N CYS A 288 150.71 -27.41 21.27
CA CYS A 288 152.17 -27.44 21.53
C CYS A 288 153.09 -27.37 20.29
N LYS A 289 152.55 -27.22 19.07
CA LYS A 289 153.27 -27.17 17.78
C LYS A 289 154.17 -28.37 17.44
N GLY A 290 154.23 -29.41 18.27
CA GLY A 290 154.97 -30.64 17.98
C GLY A 290 154.49 -31.28 16.67
N GLN A 291 155.42 -31.60 15.77
CA GLN A 291 155.12 -32.19 14.46
C GLN A 291 154.58 -33.62 14.63
N PHE A 292 153.53 -33.97 13.88
CA PHE A 292 152.96 -35.32 13.91
C PHE A 292 153.88 -36.31 13.21
N THR A 293 154.07 -37.45 13.85
CA THR A 293 154.92 -38.55 13.38
C THR A 293 154.16 -39.88 13.49
N TRP A 294 154.80 -40.99 13.14
CA TRP A 294 154.19 -42.31 13.34
C TRP A 294 153.93 -42.64 14.83
N TYR A 295 154.76 -42.10 15.73
CA TYR A 295 154.60 -42.25 17.19
C TYR A 295 153.74 -41.14 17.81
N LEU A 296 153.90 -39.88 17.39
CA LEU A 296 153.07 -38.76 17.84
C LEU A 296 151.85 -38.61 16.91
N ARG A 297 150.79 -39.37 17.21
CA ARG A 297 149.57 -39.44 16.39
C ARG A 297 148.64 -38.23 16.59
N ARG A 298 147.73 -38.03 15.62
CA ARG A 298 146.71 -36.97 15.57
C ARG A 298 145.49 -37.33 16.42
N HIS A 299 144.95 -36.36 17.15
CA HIS A 299 143.75 -36.48 17.99
C HIS A 299 142.87 -35.21 17.93
N HIS A 300 141.66 -35.34 17.40
CA HIS A 300 140.65 -34.28 17.33
C HIS A 300 140.09 -33.90 18.70
N CYS A 301 139.90 -32.60 18.93
CA CYS A 301 138.98 -32.13 19.97
C CYS A 301 137.53 -32.27 19.46
N ARG A 302 136.68 -33.04 20.16
CA ARG A 302 135.30 -33.28 19.73
C ARG A 302 134.42 -32.02 19.75
N LEU A 303 134.75 -31.03 20.58
CA LEU A 303 133.98 -29.79 20.70
C LEU A 303 134.29 -28.75 19.60
N CYS A 304 135.50 -28.77 19.01
CA CYS A 304 135.92 -27.74 18.05
C CYS A 304 136.54 -28.31 16.76
N GLY A 305 136.54 -29.63 16.57
CA GLY A 305 137.14 -30.35 15.44
C GLY A 305 138.66 -30.45 15.47
N ARG A 306 139.32 -29.32 15.76
CA ARG A 306 140.77 -29.09 15.53
C ARG A 306 141.67 -30.22 16.06
N ILE A 307 142.77 -30.45 15.36
CA ILE A 307 143.71 -31.56 15.62
C ILE A 307 144.82 -31.15 16.59
N PHE A 308 145.10 -32.05 17.53
CA PHE A 308 146.12 -31.94 18.56
C PHE A 308 146.89 -33.26 18.71
N CYS A 309 148.00 -33.27 19.45
CA CYS A 309 148.60 -34.51 19.93
C CYS A 309 147.89 -35.00 21.21
N TYR A 310 148.19 -36.24 21.62
CA TYR A 310 147.60 -36.86 22.81
C TYR A 310 147.69 -35.93 24.04
N TYR A 311 148.88 -35.43 24.36
CA TYR A 311 149.15 -34.58 25.54
C TYR A 311 148.37 -33.25 25.57
N CYS A 312 147.98 -32.73 24.40
CA CYS A 312 147.21 -31.49 24.29
C CYS A 312 145.69 -31.73 24.23
N CYS A 313 145.27 -32.98 24.01
CA CYS A 313 143.88 -33.40 23.83
C CYS A 313 143.60 -34.73 24.53
N ASN A 314 143.96 -34.80 25.82
CA ASN A 314 143.59 -35.89 26.74
C ASN A 314 142.69 -35.43 27.89
N ASN A 315 142.06 -34.27 27.72
CA ASN A 315 141.03 -33.79 28.63
C ASN A 315 139.65 -34.27 28.17
N PHE A 316 138.67 -34.29 29.07
CA PHE A 316 137.33 -34.80 28.78
C PHE A 316 136.26 -33.96 29.48
N VAL A 317 135.19 -33.60 28.75
CA VAL A 317 134.00 -32.93 29.29
C VAL A 317 132.73 -33.69 28.92
N MET A 318 131.62 -33.37 29.56
CA MET A 318 130.29 -33.84 29.18
C MET A 318 129.58 -32.72 28.42
N THR A 319 128.87 -33.02 27.33
CA THR A 319 128.16 -32.01 26.52
C THR A 319 126.66 -32.06 26.82
N LYS A 320 125.94 -30.95 26.63
CA LYS A 320 124.49 -30.85 26.95
C LYS A 320 123.61 -31.85 26.19
N HIS A 321 124.12 -32.46 25.14
CA HIS A 321 123.39 -33.41 24.27
C HIS A 321 123.94 -34.85 24.35
N SER A 322 124.96 -35.11 25.17
CA SER A 322 125.66 -36.41 25.25
C SER A 322 126.07 -36.71 26.69
N SER A 323 125.49 -37.76 27.28
CA SER A 323 125.84 -38.26 28.62
C SER A 323 127.23 -38.94 28.68
N LYS A 324 127.95 -39.00 27.56
CA LYS A 324 129.29 -39.59 27.46
C LYS A 324 130.36 -38.50 27.59
N LYS A 325 131.47 -38.82 28.25
CA LYS A 325 132.63 -37.92 28.36
C LYS A 325 133.38 -37.88 27.02
N GLU A 326 133.42 -36.71 26.39
CA GLU A 326 134.02 -36.48 25.08
C GLU A 326 135.41 -35.84 25.19
N ARG A 327 136.35 -36.35 24.37
CA ARG A 327 137.75 -35.91 24.34
C ARG A 327 137.86 -34.50 23.78
N CYS A 328 138.49 -33.60 24.53
CA CYS A 328 138.70 -32.21 24.15
C CYS A 328 140.15 -31.73 24.38
N CYS A 329 140.52 -30.66 23.69
CA CYS A 329 141.79 -29.97 23.91
C CYS A 329 141.77 -29.14 25.19
N ARG A 330 142.94 -28.68 25.66
CA ARG A 330 143.08 -27.87 26.88
C ARG A 330 142.21 -26.60 26.88
N GLU A 331 142.14 -25.92 25.74
CA GLU A 331 141.33 -24.71 25.58
C GLU A 331 139.84 -25.01 25.77
N CYS A 332 139.29 -25.93 24.98
CA CYS A 332 137.89 -26.33 25.08
C CYS A 332 137.54 -26.97 26.44
N TYR A 333 138.49 -27.68 27.07
CA TYR A 333 138.32 -28.17 28.44
C TYR A 333 138.14 -27.01 29.41
N THR A 334 139.01 -26.01 29.38
CA THR A 334 138.91 -24.82 30.25
C THR A 334 137.60 -24.07 30.04
N GLN A 335 137.23 -23.82 28.79
CA GLN A 335 135.98 -23.13 28.43
C GLN A 335 134.72 -23.89 28.89
N ASN A 336 134.73 -25.22 28.91
CA ASN A 336 133.55 -26.03 29.25
C ASN A 336 133.55 -26.53 30.71
N SER A 337 134.70 -26.61 31.38
CA SER A 337 134.78 -26.91 32.82
C SER A 337 134.37 -25.70 33.66
N ALA A 338 134.75 -24.48 33.26
CA ALA A 338 134.31 -23.22 33.88
C ALA A 338 132.78 -22.97 33.79
N VAL A 339 132.05 -23.79 33.02
CA VAL A 339 130.60 -23.75 32.84
C VAL A 339 129.87 -24.76 33.77
N VAL A 340 130.59 -25.69 34.42
CA VAL A 340 129.98 -26.69 35.31
C VAL A 340 129.61 -26.10 36.69
N GLU A 341 130.34 -25.09 37.19
CA GLU A 341 130.10 -24.48 38.50
C GLU A 341 129.03 -23.36 38.50
N ARG A 342 128.28 -23.16 37.39
CA ARG A 342 127.33 -22.03 37.23
C ARG A 342 125.90 -22.43 36.84
N PHE A 343 125.44 -23.62 37.24
CA PHE A 343 124.04 -24.03 37.07
C PHE A 343 123.35 -24.37 38.40
N THR A 344 122.85 -23.32 39.06
CA THR A 344 121.62 -23.37 39.89
C THR A 344 120.67 -22.25 39.42
N PRO A 345 119.34 -22.39 39.56
CA PRO A 345 118.41 -21.78 38.62
C PRO A 345 117.71 -20.49 39.11
N ALA A 346 117.76 -19.47 38.26
CA ALA A 346 116.93 -18.26 38.20
C ALA A 346 117.23 -17.60 36.82
N GLU A 347 116.39 -16.82 36.16
CA GLU A 347 114.97 -16.45 36.26
C GLU A 347 114.63 -15.82 34.89
N LEU A 348 113.39 -15.90 34.40
CA LEU A 348 112.84 -14.93 33.43
C LEU A 348 111.34 -15.16 33.21
N ASP A 349 110.55 -14.36 33.91
CA ASP A 349 109.12 -14.16 33.68
C ASP A 349 108.89 -12.70 33.23
N THR A 350 107.65 -12.33 32.89
CA THR A 350 107.18 -10.98 32.51
C THR A 350 107.69 -10.34 31.20
N HIS A 351 106.74 -9.99 30.32
CA HIS A 351 106.84 -8.89 29.34
C HIS A 351 105.71 -7.86 29.58
N PRO A 352 105.98 -6.53 29.59
CA PRO A 352 105.00 -5.48 29.89
C PRO A 352 104.30 -4.86 28.65
N SER A 353 103.47 -3.83 28.88
CA SER A 353 102.38 -3.36 28.01
C SER A 353 102.67 -2.15 27.06
N LEU A 354 101.65 -1.84 26.24
CA LEU A 354 101.51 -0.73 25.25
C LEU A 354 101.53 0.69 25.88
N PRO A 355 101.63 1.78 25.09
CA PRO A 355 100.51 2.35 24.31
C PRO A 355 100.90 2.54 22.80
N HIS A 356 100.44 3.43 21.90
CA HIS A 356 99.48 4.57 21.74
C HIS A 356 99.31 4.79 20.19
N ASP A 357 98.37 5.54 19.56
CA ASP A 357 97.08 6.16 19.95
C ASP A 357 96.22 6.54 18.71
N GLN A 358 94.93 6.88 18.91
CA GLN A 358 94.02 7.77 18.12
C GLN A 358 93.80 7.59 16.57
N PRO A 359 92.66 8.07 16.00
CA PRO A 359 91.30 8.23 16.57
C PRO A 359 90.18 7.57 15.70
N ARG A 360 88.91 7.61 16.15
CA ARG A 360 87.72 7.10 15.41
C ARG A 360 86.64 8.19 15.20
N PRO A 361 85.80 8.08 14.14
CA PRO A 361 84.45 8.65 14.13
C PRO A 361 83.44 7.76 14.90
N PRO A 362 82.31 8.30 15.38
CA PRO A 362 81.36 7.55 16.20
C PRO A 362 80.29 6.81 15.38
N TYR A 363 79.93 5.59 15.80
CA TYR A 363 78.73 4.87 15.37
C TYR A 363 77.97 4.38 16.61
N LYS A 364 76.65 4.53 16.64
CA LYS A 364 75.81 4.10 17.78
C LYS A 364 75.42 2.62 17.62
N PRO A 365 75.72 1.74 18.59
CA PRO A 365 75.27 0.35 18.55
C PRO A 365 73.86 0.21 19.14
N THR A 366 73.05 -0.66 18.55
CA THR A 366 71.83 -1.19 19.16
C THR A 366 72.17 -2.28 20.20
N PRO A 367 71.37 -2.46 21.26
CA PRO A 367 71.50 -3.60 22.15
C PRO A 367 71.03 -4.90 21.47
N ARG A 368 71.46 -6.03 22.04
CA ARG A 368 71.47 -7.36 21.40
C ARG A 368 70.42 -8.27 22.03
N VAL A 369 69.68 -9.02 21.21
CA VAL A 369 68.82 -10.12 21.68
C VAL A 369 69.69 -11.25 22.26
N THR A 370 69.28 -11.81 23.39
CA THR A 370 69.87 -13.02 23.98
C THR A 370 68.95 -14.20 23.70
N VAL A 371 69.51 -15.29 23.17
CA VAL A 371 68.78 -16.54 22.92
C VAL A 371 69.03 -17.52 24.06
N THR A 372 67.95 -18.12 24.57
CA THR A 372 67.99 -19.36 25.35
C THR A 372 66.84 -20.27 24.90
N ASP A 373 67.21 -21.49 24.54
CA ASP A 373 66.41 -22.60 24.00
C ASP A 373 67.22 -23.88 24.39
N PRO A 374 66.67 -25.11 24.49
CA PRO A 374 65.36 -25.55 23.97
C PRO A 374 64.53 -26.48 24.87
N ALA A 375 63.42 -26.93 24.27
CA ALA A 375 62.82 -28.29 24.36
C ALA A 375 61.62 -28.53 25.30
N ALA A 376 60.43 -28.39 24.72
CA ALA A 376 59.56 -29.55 24.44
C ALA A 376 58.79 -29.30 23.14
N LYS A 377 58.56 -30.34 22.32
CA LYS A 377 57.78 -30.23 21.07
C LYS A 377 56.37 -30.80 21.25
N GLN A 378 55.41 -30.18 20.58
CA GLN A 378 54.41 -30.89 19.78
C GLN A 378 54.10 -30.06 18.53
N ASP A 379 53.83 -30.72 17.41
CA ASP A 379 53.69 -30.06 16.11
C ASP A 379 52.30 -29.41 15.97
N ASP A 380 52.25 -28.15 15.56
CA ASP A 380 51.04 -27.48 15.09
C ASP A 380 51.40 -26.64 13.85
N ALA A 381 50.80 -26.97 12.70
CA ALA A 381 51.36 -26.61 11.40
C ALA A 381 50.33 -26.51 10.26
N VAL A 382 49.23 -25.79 10.47
CA VAL A 382 48.49 -25.12 9.39
C VAL A 382 48.33 -23.66 9.78
N TYR A 383 48.82 -22.74 8.95
CA TYR A 383 48.65 -21.31 9.18
C TYR A 383 47.22 -20.90 8.86
N ASP A 384 46.59 -20.16 9.77
CA ASP A 384 45.51 -19.24 9.43
C ASP A 384 45.73 -17.94 10.20
N ILE A 385 45.70 -16.79 9.51
CA ILE A 385 46.14 -15.51 10.07
C ILE A 385 44.91 -14.73 10.56
N ILE A 386 44.79 -14.55 11.87
CA ILE A 386 43.79 -13.68 12.49
C ILE A 386 44.46 -12.39 12.97
N THR A 387 44.12 -11.27 12.34
CA THR A 387 44.26 -9.92 12.91
C THR A 387 43.17 -8.98 12.39
N GLU A 388 42.03 -8.92 13.07
CA GLU A 388 41.11 -7.76 13.09
C GLU A 388 40.47 -7.63 14.49
N GLU A 389 41.30 -7.54 15.53
CA GLU A 389 40.87 -7.06 16.87
C GLU A 389 41.04 -5.54 16.96
N GLU A 390 40.28 -4.76 16.17
CA GLU A 390 40.18 -3.30 16.42
C GLU A 390 38.89 -2.59 15.93
N VAL A 391 37.75 -3.29 15.82
CA VAL A 391 36.42 -2.64 15.63
C VAL A 391 35.36 -3.18 16.60
N ASN A 392 35.47 -2.79 17.86
CA ASN A 392 34.37 -2.33 18.74
C ASN A 392 34.86 -2.23 20.20
N GLY A 393 35.24 -1.03 20.62
CA GLY A 393 35.83 -0.75 21.93
C GLY A 393 35.08 0.31 22.75
N ILE A 394 33.74 0.36 22.67
CA ILE A 394 32.90 1.19 23.56
C ILE A 394 31.61 0.42 23.89
N TYR A 395 31.09 0.60 25.11
CA TYR A 395 29.81 0.10 25.67
C TYR A 395 29.74 -1.36 26.17
N ASP A 396 30.44 -1.59 27.28
CA ASP A 396 29.81 -2.16 28.49
C ASP A 396 29.76 -1.04 29.57
N GLY A 397 28.83 -1.07 30.54
CA GLY A 397 28.90 -0.12 31.69
C GLY A 397 27.63 0.43 32.36
N ASP A 398 26.49 -0.25 32.21
CA ASP A 398 25.34 -0.33 33.16
C ASP A 398 24.99 0.76 34.22
N SER A 399 23.68 1.05 34.31
CA SER A 399 22.90 1.38 35.53
C SER A 399 22.91 2.75 36.26
N LEU A 400 21.67 3.25 36.41
CA LEU A 400 21.01 3.88 37.60
C LEU A 400 21.17 5.39 37.95
N SER A 401 20.02 6.08 37.76
CA SER A 401 19.29 6.87 38.79
C SER A 401 19.54 8.39 39.05
N HIS A 402 18.46 9.16 38.78
CA HIS A 402 17.91 10.29 39.56
C HIS A 402 18.54 11.73 39.59
N THR A 403 17.60 12.69 39.69
CA THR A 403 17.63 14.02 40.36
C THR A 403 18.22 15.30 39.72
N THR A 404 17.29 16.12 39.18
CA THR A 404 17.03 17.57 39.48
C THR A 404 18.00 18.70 39.07
N ALA A 405 17.42 19.72 38.37
CA ALA A 405 17.86 21.14 38.24
C ALA A 405 19.21 21.41 37.51
N GLY A 406 19.46 22.60 36.93
CA GLY A 406 18.63 23.81 36.74
C GLY A 406 19.51 25.06 36.56
N SER A 407 18.96 26.16 36.01
CA SER A 407 19.69 27.40 35.59
C SER A 407 20.70 27.21 34.43
N LEU A 408 21.18 28.25 33.74
CA LEU A 408 20.61 29.50 33.15
C LEU A 408 21.77 30.20 32.40
N ASP A 409 21.47 31.32 31.71
CA ASP A 409 22.43 32.24 31.05
C ASP A 409 23.19 31.64 29.83
N GLY A 410 23.59 32.42 28.81
CA GLY A 410 23.36 33.84 28.50
C GLY A 410 24.17 34.27 27.26
N GLU A 411 23.89 35.48 26.71
CA GLU A 411 24.70 36.19 25.68
C GLU A 411 24.79 35.50 24.27
N SER A 412 24.32 36.01 23.11
CA SER A 412 23.80 37.30 22.60
C SER A 412 24.80 38.31 22.02
N GLU A 413 24.95 38.29 20.68
CA GLU A 413 25.29 39.39 19.72
C GLU A 413 24.97 38.85 18.30
N GLY A 414 24.58 39.58 17.24
CA GLY A 414 24.59 41.03 16.95
C GLY A 414 25.66 41.36 15.89
N SER A 415 25.41 41.88 14.68
CA SER A 415 24.24 42.53 14.06
C SER A 415 24.32 42.54 12.51
N ALA A 416 23.23 42.91 11.80
CA ALA A 416 23.25 43.40 10.40
C ALA A 416 23.01 44.94 10.37
N PRO A 417 23.04 45.68 9.23
CA PRO A 417 21.85 45.75 8.33
C PRO A 417 22.07 46.18 6.83
N ALA A 418 20.96 46.14 6.04
CA ALA A 418 20.59 47.04 4.91
C ALA A 418 21.50 47.16 3.65
N ASP A 419 21.03 47.35 2.40
CA ASP A 419 19.71 47.55 1.73
C ASP A 419 19.96 47.38 0.18
N LEU A 420 19.06 47.31 -0.83
CA LEU A 420 17.59 47.29 -1.10
C LEU A 420 17.44 46.72 -2.56
N GLY A 421 16.29 46.37 -3.16
CA GLY A 421 14.90 46.28 -2.69
C GLY A 421 13.86 46.20 -3.86
N ALA A 422 12.64 45.71 -3.56
CA ALA A 422 11.36 45.85 -4.32
C ALA A 422 11.26 45.15 -5.72
N GLU A 423 10.13 44.65 -6.26
CA GLU A 423 8.70 44.38 -5.89
C GLU A 423 8.26 43.09 -6.67
N ASP A 424 7.12 42.40 -6.51
CA ASP A 424 6.16 42.07 -5.43
C ASP A 424 5.28 40.90 -5.96
N ARG A 425 4.80 40.00 -5.08
CA ARG A 425 3.38 39.53 -5.01
C ARG A 425 3.19 38.38 -4.01
N ARG A 426 2.03 38.41 -3.33
CA ARG A 426 1.52 37.46 -2.32
C ARG A 426 1.06 36.14 -2.99
N THR A 427 0.79 35.03 -2.30
CA THR A 427 0.50 34.72 -0.87
C THR A 427 0.83 33.22 -0.71
N GLY A 428 1.16 32.61 0.43
CA GLY A 428 1.00 32.93 1.85
C GLY A 428 0.87 31.57 2.56
N ASP A 429 1.80 31.25 3.45
CA ASP A 429 2.03 29.90 3.98
C ASP A 429 1.98 29.89 5.52
N THR A 430 1.43 28.83 6.10
CA THR A 430 1.41 28.54 7.54
C THR A 430 1.29 27.02 7.78
N THR A 431 2.38 26.45 8.30
CA THR A 431 2.51 25.21 9.11
C THR A 431 1.29 24.89 10.00
N PRO A 432 0.96 23.61 10.28
CA PRO A 432 1.89 22.58 10.79
C PRO A 432 1.84 21.25 9.97
N GLU A 433 2.52 20.15 10.32
CA GLU A 433 3.11 19.70 11.59
C GLU A 433 4.22 18.66 11.34
N GLU A 434 5.39 18.77 11.98
CA GLU A 434 6.47 17.75 11.93
C GLU A 434 6.54 17.01 13.27
N GLN A 435 6.53 15.66 13.26
CA GLN A 435 6.80 14.81 14.43
C GLN A 435 7.48 13.48 14.02
N ASP A 436 8.58 13.18 14.72
CA ASP A 436 9.17 11.86 14.97
C ASP A 436 9.69 10.98 13.78
N GLU A 437 10.60 11.51 12.95
CA GLU A 437 11.66 10.69 12.33
C GLU A 437 12.94 10.70 13.20
N ALA A 438 13.01 9.83 14.22
CA ALA A 438 14.16 9.82 15.15
C ALA A 438 14.58 8.45 15.75
N VAL A 439 14.16 7.30 15.20
CA VAL A 439 14.54 5.95 15.73
C VAL A 439 14.84 4.92 14.63
N ALA A 440 15.75 5.23 13.69
CA ALA A 440 16.07 4.39 12.53
C ALA A 440 17.56 3.95 12.48
N THR A 441 18.04 3.22 13.50
CA THR A 441 19.49 2.91 13.65
C THR A 441 19.85 1.51 14.17
N VAL A 442 18.91 0.58 14.38
CA VAL A 442 19.24 -0.79 14.85
C VAL A 442 18.43 -1.91 14.17
N GLN A 443 17.12 -1.74 13.97
CA GLN A 443 16.19 -2.83 13.60
C GLN A 443 16.41 -3.42 12.18
N ASP A 444 17.22 -2.76 11.35
CA ASP A 444 17.46 -3.14 9.96
C ASP A 444 18.37 -4.37 9.79
N ALA A 445 19.18 -4.74 10.78
CA ALA A 445 20.14 -5.83 10.62
C ALA A 445 19.44 -7.20 10.48
N GLU A 446 18.52 -7.50 11.39
CA GLU A 446 17.71 -8.72 11.37
C GLU A 446 16.75 -8.73 10.17
N ILE A 447 16.11 -7.59 9.91
CA ILE A 447 15.10 -7.43 8.87
C ILE A 447 15.72 -7.52 7.47
N ASN A 448 16.95 -7.06 7.26
CA ASN A 448 17.68 -7.24 6.00
C ASN A 448 18.34 -8.63 5.89
N LEU A 449 18.76 -9.27 6.98
CA LEU A 449 19.18 -10.68 6.95
C LEU A 449 18.04 -11.58 6.46
N LEU A 450 16.83 -11.39 7.00
CA LEU A 450 15.61 -12.07 6.54
C LEU A 450 15.23 -11.67 5.11
N LYS A 451 15.45 -10.40 4.73
CA LYS A 451 15.35 -9.84 3.36
C LYS A 451 16.16 -10.58 2.29
N SER A 452 17.46 -10.74 2.54
CA SER A 452 18.44 -10.96 1.46
C SER A 452 19.60 -11.91 1.79
N GLY A 453 19.68 -12.47 2.99
CA GLY A 453 20.69 -13.49 3.32
C GLY A 453 20.36 -14.86 2.69
N GLU A 454 21.36 -15.73 2.55
CA GLU A 454 21.12 -17.12 2.15
C GLU A 454 20.47 -17.90 3.30
N LEU A 455 19.32 -18.53 3.05
CA LEU A 455 18.65 -19.42 3.99
C LEU A 455 19.18 -20.86 3.85
N SER A 456 19.72 -21.42 4.92
CA SER A 456 20.21 -22.80 4.98
C SER A 456 19.08 -23.79 5.26
N GLU A 457 18.23 -23.50 6.26
CA GLU A 457 17.18 -24.38 6.76
C GLU A 457 16.10 -23.58 7.51
N SER A 458 14.83 -24.00 7.46
CA SER A 458 13.74 -23.39 8.22
C SER A 458 12.82 -24.47 8.78
N VAL A 459 12.66 -24.50 10.10
CA VAL A 459 11.90 -25.54 10.82
C VAL A 459 10.73 -24.87 11.54
N GLY A 460 9.57 -24.83 10.87
CA GLY A 460 8.33 -24.33 11.47
C GLY A 460 7.82 -25.26 12.57
N LEU A 461 7.32 -24.67 13.67
CA LEU A 461 6.71 -25.37 14.80
C LEU A 461 5.43 -24.63 15.24
N SER A 462 4.43 -25.37 15.69
CA SER A 462 3.35 -24.80 16.52
C SER A 462 3.80 -24.65 17.97
N LEU A 463 3.14 -23.78 18.74
CA LEU A 463 3.35 -23.71 20.19
C LEU A 463 3.06 -25.04 20.90
N GLU A 464 2.19 -25.89 20.33
CA GLU A 464 1.84 -27.20 20.87
C GLU A 464 3.02 -28.20 20.70
N GLU A 465 3.67 -28.21 19.54
CA GLU A 465 4.92 -28.98 19.32
C GLU A 465 6.12 -28.47 20.13
N VAL A 466 6.05 -27.24 20.68
CA VAL A 466 7.02 -26.70 21.64
C VAL A 466 6.65 -27.04 23.09
N CYS A 467 5.38 -27.34 23.39
CA CYS A 467 5.00 -27.99 24.64
C CYS A 467 5.48 -29.46 24.66
N ASP A 468 5.26 -30.17 23.54
CA ASP A 468 5.54 -31.60 23.39
C ASP A 468 6.96 -31.88 22.84
N PHE A 469 7.90 -30.93 22.99
CA PHE A 469 9.26 -31.02 22.43
C PHE A 469 10.09 -32.17 23.03
N GLY A 470 9.82 -32.51 24.30
CA GLY A 470 10.50 -33.55 25.08
C GLY A 470 11.93 -33.19 25.51
N ASP A 471 12.53 -34.00 26.39
CA ASP A 471 13.86 -33.76 27.00
C ASP A 471 15.05 -33.76 26.01
N GLY A 472 14.80 -33.94 24.71
CA GLY A 472 15.81 -34.01 23.67
C GLY A 472 16.19 -32.64 23.08
N SER A 473 17.40 -32.54 22.54
CA SER A 473 17.80 -31.45 21.65
C SER A 473 17.63 -31.85 20.19
N ARG A 474 17.20 -30.92 19.34
CA ARG A 474 17.19 -31.04 17.87
C ARG A 474 18.45 -30.38 17.30
N GLU A 475 18.79 -30.72 16.05
CA GLU A 475 19.97 -30.22 15.35
C GLU A 475 19.57 -29.36 14.14
N LEU A 476 20.33 -28.30 13.87
CA LEU A 476 20.32 -27.54 12.62
C LEU A 476 21.73 -27.55 12.01
N HIS A 477 21.83 -27.65 10.68
CA HIS A 477 23.12 -27.53 9.99
C HIS A 477 23.18 -26.28 9.10
N ILE A 478 23.88 -25.27 9.62
CA ILE A 478 23.85 -23.91 9.07
C ILE A 478 25.14 -23.69 8.29
N LYS A 479 25.05 -23.61 6.96
CA LYS A 479 26.24 -23.48 6.08
C LYS A 479 27.03 -22.21 6.39
N ALA A 480 28.27 -22.15 5.91
CA ALA A 480 29.01 -20.90 5.80
C ALA A 480 28.18 -19.84 5.04
N SER A 481 28.28 -18.56 5.45
CA SER A 481 27.62 -17.41 4.82
C SER A 481 26.07 -17.40 4.81
N SER A 482 25.40 -18.28 5.56
CA SER A 482 23.92 -18.40 5.57
C SER A 482 23.32 -18.33 6.98
N TYR A 483 21.99 -18.39 7.10
CA TYR A 483 21.28 -18.46 8.39
C TYR A 483 20.21 -19.56 8.38
N SER A 484 19.71 -19.96 9.55
CA SER A 484 18.55 -20.84 9.69
C SER A 484 17.49 -20.27 10.64
N LEU A 485 16.24 -20.68 10.44
CA LEU A 485 15.08 -20.20 11.20
C LEU A 485 14.36 -21.32 11.96
N VAL A 486 13.80 -20.98 13.11
CA VAL A 486 12.76 -21.76 13.79
C VAL A 486 11.55 -20.85 14.05
N PRO A 487 10.60 -20.74 13.10
CA PRO A 487 9.34 -20.02 13.29
C PRO A 487 8.40 -20.78 14.23
N ILE A 488 7.92 -20.12 15.29
CA ILE A 488 6.98 -20.68 16.27
C ILE A 488 5.64 -19.96 16.13
N SER A 489 4.63 -20.67 15.60
CA SER A 489 3.29 -20.14 15.34
C SER A 489 2.38 -20.24 16.57
N VAL A 490 1.83 -19.10 16.99
CA VAL A 490 0.99 -18.97 18.19
C VAL A 490 -0.41 -18.49 17.85
N ALA A 491 -1.39 -19.39 17.98
CA ALA A 491 -2.80 -19.13 17.69
C ALA A 491 -3.46 -18.13 18.66
N SER A 492 -4.54 -17.48 18.19
CA SER A 492 -5.22 -16.34 18.84
C SER A 492 -5.70 -16.55 20.28
N GLY A 493 -5.89 -17.80 20.74
CA GLY A 493 -6.26 -18.11 22.12
C GLY A 493 -5.07 -18.17 23.10
N ASN A 494 -3.85 -18.36 22.63
CA ASN A 494 -2.69 -18.71 23.46
C ASN A 494 -1.86 -17.47 23.88
N ARG A 495 -2.50 -16.48 24.52
CA ARG A 495 -1.81 -15.31 25.09
C ARG A 495 -1.22 -15.61 26.48
N GLY A 496 -0.02 -15.11 26.75
CA GLY A 496 0.64 -15.22 28.05
C GLY A 496 1.59 -16.41 28.34
N PRO A 497 1.79 -17.46 27.50
CA PRO A 497 2.81 -18.47 27.76
C PRO A 497 4.22 -17.92 27.56
N THR A 498 5.21 -18.59 28.18
CA THR A 498 6.64 -18.28 28.02
C THR A 498 7.27 -19.34 27.13
N ILE A 499 7.82 -18.92 25.98
CA ILE A 499 8.68 -19.76 25.14
C ILE A 499 10.10 -19.62 25.68
N SER A 500 10.73 -20.74 26.03
CA SER A 500 12.12 -20.79 26.50
C SER A 500 12.96 -21.62 25.54
N TRP A 501 14.23 -21.25 25.38
CA TRP A 501 15.19 -21.92 24.50
C TRP A 501 16.53 -22.13 25.19
N ILE A 502 17.18 -23.23 24.84
CA ILE A 502 18.55 -23.59 25.25
C ILE A 502 19.29 -24.05 23.99
N PHE A 503 20.48 -23.52 23.70
CA PHE A 503 21.27 -23.94 22.53
C PHE A 503 22.79 -23.88 22.70
N SER A 504 23.49 -24.69 21.93
CA SER A 504 24.95 -24.67 21.75
C SER A 504 25.30 -24.78 20.26
N SER A 505 26.53 -24.42 19.87
CA SER A 505 26.97 -24.49 18.48
C SER A 505 28.42 -24.95 18.32
N GLU A 506 28.70 -25.78 17.33
CA GLU A 506 30.04 -26.29 17.01
C GLU A 506 30.44 -25.90 15.57
N PRO A 507 31.71 -25.57 15.29
CA PRO A 507 32.85 -25.47 16.22
C PRO A 507 33.10 -24.04 16.75
N LYS A 508 32.26 -23.05 16.41
CA LYS A 508 32.46 -21.62 16.70
C LYS A 508 31.16 -20.90 17.06
N SER A 509 31.29 -19.68 17.61
CA SER A 509 30.21 -18.75 17.98
C SER A 509 29.17 -18.58 16.88
N ILE A 510 27.88 -18.57 17.19
CA ILE A 510 26.81 -18.21 16.24
C ILE A 510 26.11 -16.92 16.69
N SER A 511 25.55 -16.16 15.75
CA SER A 511 24.69 -15.02 16.10
C SER A 511 23.25 -15.48 16.28
N PHE A 512 22.53 -14.86 17.22
CA PHE A 512 21.16 -15.22 17.58
C PHE A 512 20.29 -13.97 17.71
N SER A 513 19.06 -14.01 17.16
CA SER A 513 18.04 -12.98 17.36
C SER A 513 16.65 -13.61 17.48
N VAL A 514 15.68 -12.82 17.95
CA VAL A 514 14.26 -13.21 17.97
C VAL A 514 13.42 -12.10 17.36
N VAL A 515 12.63 -12.45 16.35
CA VAL A 515 11.81 -11.52 15.56
C VAL A 515 10.35 -11.97 15.60
N PHE A 516 9.41 -11.06 15.83
CA PHE A 516 7.98 -11.32 15.83
C PHE A 516 7.30 -10.77 14.57
N ARG A 517 6.34 -11.52 14.03
CA ARG A 517 5.47 -11.09 12.92
C ARG A 517 4.01 -11.43 13.25
N GLU A 518 3.07 -10.60 12.80
CA GLU A 518 1.65 -10.74 13.18
C GLU A 518 0.95 -11.88 12.42
N ASP A 519 1.23 -12.06 11.12
CA ASP A 519 0.87 -13.26 10.36
C ASP A 519 1.86 -13.55 9.21
N GLU A 520 1.63 -14.61 8.42
CA GLU A 520 2.49 -14.96 7.26
C GLU A 520 2.41 -13.98 6.08
N HIS A 521 1.30 -13.23 5.96
CA HIS A 521 1.03 -12.30 4.86
C HIS A 521 1.61 -10.90 5.11
N THR A 522 1.89 -10.59 6.38
CA THR A 522 2.53 -9.37 6.85
C THR A 522 3.92 -9.21 6.20
N PRO A 523 4.23 -8.08 5.55
CA PRO A 523 5.55 -7.81 4.99
C PRO A 523 6.68 -7.95 6.02
N LEU A 524 7.85 -8.39 5.57
CA LEU A 524 9.02 -8.59 6.46
C LEU A 524 9.44 -7.29 7.15
N GLU A 525 9.29 -6.18 6.44
CA GLU A 525 9.44 -4.78 6.89
C GLU A 525 8.65 -4.44 8.16
N GLN A 526 7.53 -5.11 8.41
CA GLN A 526 6.64 -4.84 9.55
C GLN A 526 6.89 -5.80 10.74
N SER A 527 7.90 -6.67 10.63
CA SER A 527 8.32 -7.57 11.70
C SER A 527 9.01 -6.77 12.82
N LYS A 528 8.79 -7.16 14.06
CA LYS A 528 9.28 -6.44 15.26
C LYS A 528 10.41 -7.25 15.89
N VAL A 529 11.61 -6.70 15.91
CA VAL A 529 12.77 -7.30 16.60
C VAL A 529 12.50 -7.29 18.11
N LEU A 530 12.52 -8.48 18.74
CA LEU A 530 12.29 -8.66 20.18
C LEU A 530 13.57 -8.93 20.96
N ILE A 531 14.56 -9.57 20.32
CA ILE A 531 15.94 -9.72 20.79
C ILE A 531 16.85 -9.43 19.60
N PRO A 532 17.77 -8.44 19.68
CA PRO A 532 18.65 -8.08 18.57
C PRO A 532 19.75 -9.13 18.32
N LEU A 533 20.32 -9.11 17.11
CA LEU A 533 21.29 -10.06 16.59
C LEU A 533 22.62 -10.02 17.36
N THR A 534 22.69 -10.86 18.38
CA THR A 534 23.80 -10.89 19.33
C THR A 534 24.71 -12.06 19.01
N ARG A 535 26.03 -11.82 18.90
CA ARG A 535 27.01 -12.87 18.63
C ARG A 535 27.31 -13.69 19.89
N CYS A 536 26.69 -14.85 20.01
CA CYS A 536 26.80 -15.71 21.19
C CYS A 536 28.04 -16.61 21.17
N ASN A 537 28.69 -16.77 22.33
CA ASN A 537 29.80 -17.72 22.52
C ASN A 537 29.30 -19.17 22.79
N SER A 538 28.24 -19.58 22.11
CA SER A 538 27.53 -20.87 22.17
C SER A 538 28.37 -22.14 21.94
N HIS A 539 29.65 -21.98 21.59
CA HIS A 539 30.66 -23.02 21.38
C HIS A 539 31.59 -23.23 22.58
N LYS A 540 31.40 -22.44 23.64
CA LYS A 540 32.13 -22.53 24.92
C LYS A 540 31.15 -22.85 26.06
N GLU A 541 30.00 -22.19 26.05
CA GLU A 541 28.96 -22.30 27.07
C GLU A 541 27.58 -22.35 26.40
N THR A 542 26.65 -23.11 26.97
CA THR A 542 25.28 -23.22 26.45
C THR A 542 24.49 -21.94 26.72
N ILE A 543 23.87 -21.38 25.68
CA ILE A 543 23.06 -20.17 25.76
C ILE A 543 21.64 -20.56 26.13
N GLN A 544 21.02 -19.82 27.05
CA GLN A 544 19.61 -19.99 27.43
C GLN A 544 18.89 -18.65 27.45
N GLY A 545 17.60 -18.65 27.15
CA GLY A 545 16.76 -17.46 27.17
C GLY A 545 15.27 -17.79 27.19
N GLN A 546 14.45 -16.78 27.45
CA GLN A 546 13.00 -16.93 27.52
C GLN A 546 12.26 -15.67 27.07
N LEU A 547 11.08 -15.84 26.49
CA LEU A 547 10.23 -14.78 25.97
C LEU A 547 8.76 -15.06 26.27
N LYS A 548 8.11 -14.13 26.97
CA LYS A 548 6.66 -14.19 27.21
C LYS A 548 5.89 -13.72 25.98
N VAL A 549 5.07 -14.62 25.41
CA VAL A 549 4.14 -14.34 24.32
C VAL A 549 3.11 -13.30 24.77
N ARG A 550 3.15 -12.11 24.15
CA ARG A 550 2.20 -11.01 24.43
C ARG A 550 1.05 -11.00 23.43
N ASN A 551 1.35 -11.25 22.16
CA ASN A 551 0.42 -11.28 21.04
C ASN A 551 0.43 -12.66 20.35
N PRO A 552 -0.69 -13.12 19.77
CA PRO A 552 -0.66 -14.18 18.78
C PRO A 552 0.08 -13.72 17.52
N GLY A 553 0.50 -14.66 16.69
CA GLY A 553 1.38 -14.44 15.54
C GLY A 553 2.56 -15.40 15.56
N ILE A 554 3.65 -15.05 14.88
CA ILE A 554 4.80 -15.92 14.62
C ILE A 554 6.03 -15.36 15.31
N TYR A 555 6.65 -16.17 16.18
CA TYR A 555 7.89 -15.84 16.88
C TYR A 555 9.03 -16.61 16.25
N ILE A 556 9.91 -15.92 15.52
CA ILE A 556 10.97 -16.50 14.71
C ILE A 556 12.28 -16.43 15.51
N LEU A 557 12.83 -17.59 15.88
CA LEU A 557 14.19 -17.70 16.37
C LEU A 557 15.13 -17.73 15.15
N VAL A 558 16.14 -16.87 15.13
CA VAL A 558 17.10 -16.75 14.01
C VAL A 558 18.47 -17.20 14.47
N PHE A 559 19.07 -18.14 13.75
CA PHE A 559 20.43 -18.63 13.98
C PHE A 559 21.31 -18.26 12.79
N ASP A 560 22.16 -17.24 12.96
CA ASP A 560 22.91 -16.59 11.89
C ASP A 560 24.38 -17.02 11.81
N ASN A 561 24.79 -17.45 10.61
CA ASN A 561 26.15 -17.80 10.25
C ASN A 561 26.72 -16.95 9.09
N SER A 562 26.02 -15.89 8.67
CA SER A 562 26.39 -15.02 7.53
C SER A 562 27.81 -14.47 7.61
N PHE A 563 28.28 -14.14 8.82
CA PHE A 563 29.62 -13.62 9.08
C PHE A 563 30.77 -14.64 8.90
N SER A 564 30.46 -15.94 8.71
CA SER A 564 31.48 -17.01 8.68
C SER A 564 31.65 -17.58 7.27
N ARG A 565 32.61 -17.03 6.52
CA ARG A 565 32.83 -17.30 5.08
C ARG A 565 33.16 -18.74 4.70
N PHE A 566 33.70 -19.54 5.63
CA PHE A 566 34.24 -20.89 5.33
C PHE A 566 33.80 -21.98 6.31
N ILE A 567 33.10 -21.65 7.40
CA ILE A 567 32.80 -22.57 8.50
C ILE A 567 31.29 -22.71 8.67
N SER A 568 30.75 -23.86 8.25
CA SER A 568 29.40 -24.29 8.64
C SER A 568 29.33 -24.56 10.14
N LYS A 569 28.18 -24.31 10.76
CA LYS A 569 27.93 -24.53 12.18
C LYS A 569 26.80 -25.54 12.39
N LYS A 570 27.07 -26.51 13.26
CA LYS A 570 26.09 -27.40 13.86
C LYS A 570 25.50 -26.67 15.06
N VAL A 571 24.19 -26.48 15.13
CA VAL A 571 23.50 -25.94 16.31
C VAL A 571 22.67 -27.04 16.92
N LEU A 572 22.86 -27.33 18.21
CA LEU A 572 21.94 -28.14 19.00
C LEU A 572 21.04 -27.19 19.78
N TYR A 573 19.72 -27.34 19.64
CA TYR A 573 18.73 -26.49 20.31
C TYR A 573 17.61 -27.31 20.95
N HIS A 574 17.09 -26.82 22.06
CA HIS A 574 15.97 -27.38 22.81
C HIS A 574 15.01 -26.26 23.18
N LEU A 575 13.71 -26.48 23.03
CA LEU A 575 12.66 -25.49 23.28
C LEU A 575 11.65 -26.05 24.28
N THR A 576 11.09 -25.17 25.11
CA THR A 576 9.96 -25.47 26.00
C THR A 576 8.95 -24.33 25.98
N ALA A 577 7.69 -24.63 26.30
CA ALA A 577 6.62 -23.64 26.44
C ALA A 577 5.87 -23.80 27.76
N GLU A 578 6.08 -22.87 28.69
CA GLU A 578 5.34 -22.83 29.96
C GLU A 578 4.04 -22.05 29.80
N LYS A 579 2.91 -22.69 30.11
CA LYS A 579 1.60 -22.02 30.20
C LYS A 579 1.51 -21.27 31.54
N PRO A 580 0.98 -20.04 31.58
CA PRO A 580 0.93 -19.27 32.82
C PRO A 580 -0.01 -19.95 33.81
N ILE A 581 0.43 -20.12 35.06
CA ILE A 581 -0.42 -20.65 36.14
C ILE A 581 -1.50 -19.61 36.45
N ILE A 582 -2.70 -19.82 35.89
CA ILE A 582 -3.89 -19.05 36.27
C ILE A 582 -4.36 -19.63 37.61
N TYR A 583 -4.02 -18.97 38.70
CA TYR A 583 -4.59 -19.25 40.01
C TYR A 583 -6.05 -18.76 40.01
N ASP A 584 -6.99 -19.68 39.85
CA ASP A 584 -8.42 -19.39 39.69
C ASP A 584 -9.13 -19.03 41.01
N GLY A 585 -8.43 -19.18 42.14
CA GLY A 585 -8.96 -18.90 43.48
C GLY A 585 -9.83 -20.01 44.07
N SER A 586 -9.90 -21.19 43.44
CA SER A 586 -10.73 -22.31 43.92
C SER A 586 -10.21 -22.94 45.23
N ASP A 587 -8.93 -22.79 45.55
CA ASP A 587 -8.31 -23.31 46.79
C ASP A 587 -8.58 -22.41 48.02
N CYS A 588 -9.85 -22.31 48.42
CA CYS A 588 -10.23 -21.94 49.80
C CYS A 588 -10.57 -23.22 50.59
N PRO A 589 -9.78 -23.62 51.61
CA PRO A 589 -10.15 -24.71 52.49
C PRO A 589 -11.38 -24.33 53.36
N GLN A 590 -12.21 -25.33 53.67
CA GLN A 590 -13.33 -25.24 54.63
C GLN A 590 -12.86 -25.33 56.08
#